data_AF-A0A969RUD5-F1
#
_entry.id   AF-A0A969RUD5-F1
#
_cell.length_a   1.000
_cell.length_b   1.000
_cell.length_c   1.000
_cell.angle_alpha   90.00
_cell.angle_beta   90.00
_cell.angle_gamma   90.00
#
_symmetry.space_group_name_H-M   'P 1'
#
loop_
_entity.id
_entity.type
_entity.pdbx_description
1 polymer ?
#
loop_
_entity_poly.entity_id
_entity_poly.type
_entity_poly.pdbx_seq_one_letter_code
_entity_poly.pdbx_strand_id
1 'polypeptide(L)'
;MIRLPIYLCHPTHKVGIDWLQFLEFLLAKVVTTKVAIAQIKAQRQKLITVWSAFMNRRTLLNLVGRAGGTAAVLTTLNALGFWNSAATASKRPQLAAGSGEGVKVAILGGGLAGMTAAYELTKAGYTCTVLEARDRAGGRCWTLRGGDTVAEIDSQQTCPFEIAEDLYINPGPARIPHHHTHLLGYCKEFGVPLQVIVNENRGAYFQDDEAFGGQPMMNRRVVNDTRGYIAELLAKAVSKNALDQEISEEDKEQLLKLVKSFGALDKDYLYKGTARSSYKQPRGAGLTPGERYEILPMSELLKSAFWEYKLQFGEGCDQAATMLQPIGGMDQIAKAFERQVGQLIQYNVEVSQIRKTSAGVQIVYTDKTTATPATLEANFAICTFPLSVLKDIDC
;
A
#
# COMPACT_ATOMS: atom_id res chain seq x y z
N MET A 1 -38.59 5.51 3.33
CA MET A 1 -38.75 4.16 3.91
C MET A 1 -38.62 3.16 2.77
N ILE A 2 -37.50 2.44 2.70
CA ILE A 2 -37.34 1.05 2.20
C ILE A 2 -35.89 0.67 2.57
N ARG A 3 -35.79 -0.36 3.42
CA ARG A 3 -34.57 -0.95 3.96
C ARG A 3 -33.90 -1.80 2.88
N LEU A 4 -32.58 -1.74 2.76
CA LEU A 4 -31.78 -2.76 2.09
C LEU A 4 -31.25 -3.72 3.17
N PRO A 5 -31.62 -5.01 3.16
CA PRO A 5 -31.08 -5.98 4.10
C PRO A 5 -29.65 -6.37 3.70
N ILE A 6 -28.77 -6.36 4.69
CA ILE A 6 -27.43 -6.96 4.65
C ILE A 6 -27.61 -8.47 4.79
N TYR A 7 -27.08 -9.25 3.83
CA TYR A 7 -26.81 -10.67 4.03
C TYR A 7 -25.32 -10.93 3.77
N LEU A 8 -24.62 -11.31 4.83
CA LEU A 8 -23.30 -11.93 4.79
C LEU A 8 -23.46 -13.46 4.77
N CYS A 9 -22.73 -14.11 3.86
CA CYS A 9 -21.99 -15.39 4.00
C CYS A 9 -22.26 -16.50 2.95
N HIS A 10 -21.13 -17.10 2.52
CA HIS A 10 -20.85 -18.37 1.81
C HIS A 10 -20.85 -18.47 0.26
N PRO A 11 -19.95 -19.32 -0.32
CA PRO A 11 -19.08 -18.94 -1.43
C PRO A 11 -19.13 -19.98 -2.55
N THR A 12 -20.26 -20.14 -3.24
CA THR A 12 -20.34 -21.03 -4.41
C THR A 12 -21.44 -20.60 -5.36
N HIS A 13 -21.36 -19.41 -5.93
CA HIS A 13 -22.09 -19.12 -7.18
C HIS A 13 -21.25 -18.21 -8.07
N LYS A 14 -20.97 -18.69 -9.28
CA LYS A 14 -20.46 -17.85 -10.37
C LYS A 14 -21.47 -16.73 -10.59
N VAL A 15 -21.14 -15.51 -10.16
CA VAL A 15 -21.92 -14.32 -10.51
C VAL A 15 -21.62 -14.04 -11.98
N GLY A 16 -22.45 -14.60 -12.87
CA GLY A 16 -22.53 -14.11 -14.24
C GLY A 16 -23.12 -12.70 -14.19
N ILE A 17 -22.33 -11.71 -14.59
CA ILE A 17 -22.87 -10.37 -14.85
C ILE A 17 -23.89 -10.51 -15.98
N ASP A 18 -25.15 -10.20 -15.69
CA ASP A 18 -26.15 -10.04 -16.74
C ASP A 18 -25.82 -8.74 -17.50
N TRP A 19 -25.05 -8.91 -18.58
CA TRP A 19 -24.61 -7.81 -19.44
C TRP A 19 -25.79 -7.01 -20.02
N LEU A 20 -27.02 -7.57 -20.05
CA LEU A 20 -28.20 -6.83 -20.45
C LEU A 20 -28.55 -5.70 -19.48
N GLN A 21 -28.58 -5.99 -18.17
CA GLN A 21 -28.96 -5.00 -17.16
C GLN A 21 -27.95 -3.83 -17.10
N PHE A 22 -26.67 -4.14 -17.26
CA PHE A 22 -25.61 -3.12 -17.24
C PHE A 22 -25.65 -2.22 -18.49
N LEU A 23 -25.94 -2.79 -19.68
CA LEU A 23 -26.04 -2.01 -20.91
C LEU A 23 -27.29 -1.12 -20.93
N GLU A 24 -28.42 -1.60 -20.38
CA GLU A 24 -29.65 -0.81 -20.23
C GLU A 24 -29.44 0.41 -19.31
N PHE A 25 -28.69 0.25 -18.21
CA PHE A 25 -28.34 1.34 -17.31
C PHE A 25 -27.48 2.42 -17.98
N LEU A 26 -26.51 2.03 -18.81
CA LEU A 26 -25.64 2.95 -19.55
C LEU A 26 -26.39 3.69 -20.66
N LEU A 27 -27.20 2.99 -21.46
CA LEU A 27 -27.97 3.59 -22.55
C LEU A 27 -29.05 4.55 -22.05
N ALA A 28 -29.66 4.27 -20.90
CA ALA A 28 -30.63 5.15 -20.26
C ALA A 28 -30.03 6.49 -19.78
N LYS A 29 -28.71 6.56 -19.54
CA LYS A 29 -28.02 7.79 -19.15
C LYS A 29 -27.49 8.63 -20.31
N VAL A 30 -27.36 8.05 -21.52
CA VAL A 30 -26.74 8.73 -22.68
C VAL A 30 -27.77 9.22 -23.70
N VAL A 31 -28.99 8.66 -23.73
CA VAL A 31 -29.96 8.93 -24.80
C VAL A 31 -31.28 9.46 -24.22
N THR A 32 -31.58 10.76 -24.43
CA THR A 32 -32.71 11.46 -23.78
C THR A 32 -34.00 11.51 -24.60
N THR A 33 -34.09 10.87 -25.77
CA THR A 33 -35.31 10.89 -26.62
C THR A 33 -35.89 9.49 -26.87
N LYS A 34 -37.21 9.35 -26.61
CA LYS A 34 -37.98 8.10 -26.75
C LYS A 34 -37.91 7.44 -28.13
N VAL A 35 -37.63 8.20 -29.20
CA VAL A 35 -37.53 7.72 -30.59
C VAL A 35 -36.29 6.85 -30.82
N ALA A 36 -35.15 7.20 -30.20
CA ALA A 36 -33.92 6.43 -30.32
C ALA A 36 -33.99 5.06 -29.62
N ILE A 37 -34.76 4.96 -28.53
CA ILE A 37 -34.93 3.71 -27.77
C ILE A 37 -35.64 2.62 -28.60
N ALA A 38 -36.58 2.99 -29.47
CA ALA A 38 -37.30 2.04 -30.33
C ALA A 38 -36.40 1.47 -31.44
N GLN A 39 -35.55 2.30 -32.06
CA GLN A 39 -34.58 1.86 -33.07
C GLN A 39 -33.46 1.01 -32.47
N ILE A 40 -32.98 1.34 -31.27
CA ILE A 40 -31.99 0.55 -30.53
C ILE A 40 -32.56 -0.84 -30.16
N LYS A 41 -33.85 -0.91 -29.78
CA LYS A 41 -34.54 -2.20 -29.54
C LYS A 41 -34.66 -3.06 -30.80
N ALA A 42 -34.90 -2.46 -31.97
CA ALA A 42 -35.03 -3.18 -33.23
C ALA A 42 -33.69 -3.77 -33.73
N GLN A 43 -32.56 -3.15 -33.37
CA GLN A 43 -31.21 -3.64 -33.72
C GLN A 43 -30.50 -4.37 -32.56
N ARG A 44 -31.21 -4.65 -31.47
CA ARG A 44 -30.69 -5.19 -30.19
C ARG A 44 -29.73 -6.37 -30.38
N GLN A 45 -30.13 -7.38 -31.14
CA GLN A 45 -29.30 -8.57 -31.32
C GLN A 45 -28.03 -8.27 -32.14
N LYS A 46 -28.16 -7.44 -33.19
CA LYS A 46 -27.03 -6.99 -34.03
C LYS A 46 -26.05 -6.11 -33.24
N LEU A 47 -26.55 -5.18 -32.43
CA LEU A 47 -25.75 -4.32 -31.56
C LEU A 47 -25.05 -5.15 -30.47
N ILE A 48 -25.73 -6.12 -29.86
CA ILE A 48 -25.12 -7.03 -28.87
C ILE A 48 -24.02 -7.87 -29.52
N THR A 49 -24.23 -8.44 -30.71
CA THR A 49 -23.23 -9.24 -31.43
C THR A 49 -22.02 -8.40 -31.88
N VAL A 50 -22.24 -7.17 -32.33
CA VAL A 50 -21.15 -6.25 -32.68
C VAL A 50 -20.41 -5.80 -31.42
N TRP A 51 -21.12 -5.42 -30.35
CA TRP A 51 -20.50 -4.98 -29.11
C TRP A 51 -19.73 -6.09 -28.39
N SER A 52 -20.23 -7.33 -28.38
CA SER A 52 -19.53 -8.47 -27.77
C SER A 52 -18.27 -8.87 -28.54
N ALA A 53 -18.21 -8.63 -29.85
CA ALA A 53 -17.02 -8.86 -30.67
C ALA A 53 -15.90 -7.83 -30.39
N PHE A 54 -16.22 -6.62 -29.91
CA PHE A 54 -15.25 -5.54 -29.65
C PHE A 54 -14.97 -5.28 -28.15
N MET A 55 -15.86 -5.71 -27.25
CA MET A 55 -15.66 -5.55 -25.81
C MET A 55 -14.81 -6.67 -25.23
N ASN A 56 -13.52 -6.39 -25.07
CA ASN A 56 -12.67 -7.14 -24.15
C ASN A 56 -12.51 -6.36 -22.83
N ARG A 57 -11.95 -7.02 -21.81
CA ARG A 57 -11.74 -6.44 -20.47
C ARG A 57 -11.01 -5.08 -20.53
N ARG A 58 -10.02 -4.95 -21.42
CA ARG A 58 -9.25 -3.71 -21.58
C ARG A 58 -10.11 -2.59 -22.19
N THR A 59 -10.93 -2.89 -23.19
CA THR A 59 -11.88 -1.94 -23.78
C THR A 59 -12.87 -1.41 -22.72
N LEU A 60 -13.40 -2.29 -21.87
CA LEU A 60 -14.32 -1.91 -20.80
C LEU A 60 -13.66 -1.00 -19.76
N LEU A 61 -12.48 -1.38 -19.24
CA LEU A 61 -11.78 -0.59 -18.23
C LEU A 61 -11.34 0.77 -18.77
N ASN A 62 -10.95 0.84 -20.04
CA ASN A 62 -10.62 2.11 -20.69
C ASN A 62 -11.85 3.01 -20.85
N LEU A 63 -13.01 2.45 -21.21
CA LEU A 63 -14.27 3.20 -21.31
C LEU A 63 -14.70 3.73 -19.93
N VAL A 64 -14.62 2.89 -18.89
CA VAL A 64 -14.90 3.30 -17.51
C VAL A 64 -13.92 4.40 -17.05
N GLY A 65 -12.63 4.27 -17.37
CA GLY A 65 -11.64 5.28 -17.04
C GLY A 65 -11.87 6.61 -17.75
N ARG A 66 -12.29 6.57 -19.01
CA ARG A 66 -12.67 7.78 -19.76
C ARG A 66 -13.93 8.45 -19.22
N ALA A 67 -14.90 7.66 -18.74
CA ALA A 67 -16.17 8.18 -18.27
C ALA A 67 -16.17 8.62 -16.79
N GLY A 68 -15.35 8.00 -15.94
CA GLY A 68 -15.40 8.20 -14.49
C GLY A 68 -14.05 8.29 -13.79
N GLY A 69 -12.95 8.42 -14.55
CA GLY A 69 -11.61 8.54 -13.99
C GLY A 69 -11.12 7.27 -13.28
N THR A 70 -9.97 7.40 -12.63
CA THR A 70 -9.25 6.29 -11.97
C THR A 70 -10.05 5.63 -10.85
N ALA A 71 -10.84 6.40 -10.10
CA ALA A 71 -11.70 5.88 -9.04
C ALA A 71 -12.79 4.93 -9.58
N ALA A 72 -13.42 5.27 -10.71
CA ALA A 72 -14.42 4.40 -11.34
C ALA A 72 -13.81 3.10 -11.88
N VAL A 73 -12.58 3.17 -12.40
CA VAL A 73 -11.82 1.98 -12.81
C VAL A 73 -11.55 1.08 -11.61
N LEU A 74 -11.12 1.65 -10.48
CA LEU A 74 -10.86 0.92 -9.23
C LEU A 74 -12.10 0.16 -8.75
N THR A 75 -13.24 0.86 -8.68
CA THR A 75 -14.52 0.28 -8.27
C THR A 75 -14.96 -0.82 -9.23
N THR A 76 -14.76 -0.63 -10.53
CA THR A 76 -15.09 -1.65 -11.55
C THR A 76 -14.18 -2.86 -11.43
N LEU A 77 -12.87 -2.68 -11.20
CA LEU A 77 -11.94 -3.78 -10.94
C LEU A 77 -12.32 -4.58 -9.70
N ASN A 78 -12.76 -3.90 -8.63
CA ASN A 78 -13.26 -4.55 -7.42
C ASN A 78 -14.53 -5.37 -7.71
N ALA A 79 -15.53 -4.76 -8.38
CA ALA A 79 -16.78 -5.43 -8.76
C ALA A 79 -16.55 -6.64 -9.68
N LEU A 80 -15.54 -6.59 -10.55
CA LEU A 80 -15.13 -7.71 -11.41
C LEU A 80 -14.27 -8.76 -10.68
N GLY A 81 -14.06 -8.61 -9.37
CA GLY A 81 -13.31 -9.56 -8.55
C GLY A 81 -11.79 -9.49 -8.74
N PHE A 82 -11.25 -8.49 -9.45
CA PHE A 82 -9.80 -8.31 -9.60
C PHE A 82 -9.14 -7.69 -8.36
N TRP A 83 -9.94 -7.14 -7.45
CA TRP A 83 -9.50 -6.63 -6.15
C TRP A 83 -10.03 -7.43 -4.96
N ASN A 84 -10.77 -8.52 -5.19
CA ASN A 84 -11.10 -9.49 -4.14
C ASN A 84 -9.89 -10.36 -3.84
N SER A 85 -8.85 -9.73 -3.31
CA SER A 85 -7.92 -10.39 -2.41
C SER A 85 -8.37 -9.99 -1.02
N ALA A 86 -9.35 -10.70 -0.46
CA ALA A 86 -9.19 -11.00 0.96
C ALA A 86 -7.78 -11.57 1.03
N ALA A 87 -6.85 -10.84 1.64
CA ALA A 87 -5.47 -11.24 1.75
C ALA A 87 -5.46 -12.50 2.61
N THR A 88 -5.75 -13.65 2.00
CA THR A 88 -5.33 -14.92 2.53
C THR A 88 -3.83 -14.78 2.64
N ALA A 89 -3.29 -15.12 3.81
CA ALA A 89 -1.87 -15.28 3.96
C ALA A 89 -1.45 -16.20 2.80
N SER A 90 -0.83 -15.61 1.77
CA SER A 90 -0.12 -16.37 0.77
C SER A 90 0.77 -17.32 1.57
N LYS A 91 0.88 -18.58 1.17
CA LYS A 91 1.94 -19.44 1.70
C LYS A 91 3.14 -19.28 0.78
N ARG A 92 4.34 -19.42 1.31
CA ARG A 92 5.53 -19.54 0.47
C ARG A 92 5.27 -20.65 -0.57
N PRO A 93 5.68 -20.45 -1.83
CA PRO A 93 5.53 -21.48 -2.84
C PRO A 93 6.13 -22.80 -2.34
N GLN A 94 5.32 -23.85 -2.30
CA GLN A 94 5.78 -25.21 -2.04
C GLN A 94 5.83 -25.94 -3.37
N LEU A 95 6.89 -25.67 -4.13
CA LEU A 95 7.14 -26.37 -5.39
C LEU A 95 7.82 -27.70 -5.09
N ALA A 96 7.38 -28.78 -5.74
CA ALA A 96 8.03 -30.07 -5.60
C ALA A 96 9.44 -30.00 -6.20
N ALA A 97 10.43 -30.59 -5.52
CA ALA A 97 11.79 -30.70 -6.04
C ALA A 97 11.76 -31.45 -7.38
N GLY A 98 12.51 -30.96 -8.37
CA GLY A 98 12.57 -31.53 -9.72
C GLY A 98 11.36 -31.24 -10.61
N SER A 99 10.31 -30.56 -10.12
CA SER A 99 9.12 -30.25 -10.92
C SER A 99 9.38 -29.33 -12.13
N GLY A 100 10.54 -28.66 -12.15
CA GLY A 100 10.97 -27.78 -13.23
C GLY A 100 12.01 -28.35 -14.18
N GLU A 101 12.38 -29.63 -14.07
CA GLU A 101 13.44 -30.20 -14.88
C GLU A 101 13.17 -30.02 -16.39
N GLY A 102 14.15 -29.48 -17.11
CA GLY A 102 14.04 -29.18 -18.54
C GLY A 102 13.22 -27.94 -18.89
N VAL A 103 12.60 -27.25 -17.92
CA VAL A 103 11.80 -26.06 -18.15
C VAL A 103 12.62 -24.79 -17.97
N LYS A 104 12.64 -23.94 -19.00
CA LYS A 104 13.30 -22.63 -19.01
C LYS A 104 12.31 -21.51 -18.69
N VAL A 105 12.70 -20.60 -17.80
CA VAL A 105 11.89 -19.44 -17.40
C VAL A 105 12.67 -18.15 -17.55
N ALA A 106 12.15 -17.23 -18.35
CA ALA A 106 12.64 -15.85 -18.42
C ALA A 106 11.97 -15.00 -17.33
N ILE A 107 12.75 -14.28 -16.54
CA ILE A 107 12.24 -13.40 -15.48
C ILE A 107 12.62 -11.97 -15.83
N LEU A 108 11.63 -11.11 -15.99
CA LEU A 108 11.84 -9.74 -16.47
C LEU A 108 11.83 -8.80 -15.27
N GLY A 109 13.01 -8.35 -14.86
CA GLY A 109 13.28 -7.46 -13.71
C GLY A 109 13.96 -8.18 -12.54
N GLY A 110 15.10 -7.64 -12.11
CA GLY A 110 15.91 -8.06 -10.95
C GLY A 110 15.46 -7.43 -9.62
N GLY A 111 14.18 -7.05 -9.49
CA GLY A 111 13.61 -6.60 -8.23
C GLY A 111 13.31 -7.77 -7.27
N LEU A 112 12.85 -7.48 -6.05
CA LEU A 112 12.52 -8.53 -5.06
C LEU A 112 11.54 -9.58 -5.60
N ALA A 113 10.54 -9.19 -6.40
CA ALA A 113 9.59 -10.14 -6.99
C ALA A 113 10.28 -11.11 -7.96
N GLY A 114 11.13 -10.60 -8.86
CA GLY A 114 11.86 -11.41 -9.83
C GLY A 114 12.89 -12.31 -9.16
N MET A 115 13.66 -11.77 -8.21
CA MET A 115 14.64 -12.58 -7.46
C MET A 115 13.98 -13.64 -6.57
N THR A 116 12.80 -13.36 -6.00
CA THR A 116 12.04 -14.38 -5.26
C THR A 116 11.57 -15.49 -6.19
N ALA A 117 11.06 -15.14 -7.38
CA ALA A 117 10.66 -16.12 -8.38
C ALA A 117 11.85 -16.98 -8.84
N ALA A 118 12.99 -16.36 -9.14
CA ALA A 118 14.21 -17.05 -9.51
C ALA A 118 14.65 -18.02 -8.41
N TYR A 119 14.65 -17.58 -7.15
CA TYR A 119 15.06 -18.39 -6.01
C TYR A 119 14.20 -19.64 -5.85
N GLU A 120 12.87 -19.48 -5.82
CA GLU A 120 11.96 -20.62 -5.61
C GLU A 120 11.90 -21.55 -6.82
N LEU A 121 11.96 -21.02 -8.05
CA LEU A 121 11.96 -21.84 -9.26
C LEU A 121 13.28 -22.61 -9.42
N THR A 122 14.42 -22.01 -9.15
CA THR A 122 15.70 -22.72 -9.19
C THR A 122 15.76 -23.83 -8.15
N LYS A 123 15.22 -23.60 -6.94
CA LYS A 123 15.07 -24.68 -5.93
C LYS A 123 14.19 -25.85 -6.39
N ALA A 124 13.26 -25.59 -7.29
CA ALA A 124 12.38 -26.60 -7.88
C ALA A 124 12.93 -27.26 -9.16
N GLY A 125 14.13 -26.87 -9.61
CA GLY A 125 14.81 -27.47 -10.78
C GLY A 125 14.60 -26.74 -12.11
N TYR A 126 13.95 -25.56 -12.12
CA TYR A 126 13.79 -24.75 -13.33
C TYR A 126 15.10 -24.06 -13.72
N THR A 127 15.35 -23.94 -15.03
CA THR A 127 16.44 -23.12 -15.57
C THR A 127 15.96 -21.68 -15.73
N CYS A 128 16.42 -20.78 -14.87
CA CYS A 128 15.99 -19.38 -14.85
C CYS A 128 17.03 -18.45 -15.46
N THR A 129 16.58 -17.42 -16.18
CA THR A 129 17.39 -16.28 -16.63
C THR A 129 16.66 -15.00 -16.26
N VAL A 130 17.30 -14.11 -15.52
CA VAL A 130 16.73 -12.82 -15.10
C VAL A 130 17.34 -11.70 -15.94
N LEU A 131 16.49 -10.85 -16.52
CA LEU A 131 16.91 -9.68 -17.31
C LEU A 131 16.64 -8.41 -16.49
N GLU A 132 17.67 -7.66 -16.12
CA GLU A 132 17.57 -6.40 -15.36
C GLU A 132 18.16 -5.23 -16.15
N ALA A 133 17.37 -4.18 -16.31
CA ALA A 133 17.76 -3.00 -17.07
C ALA A 133 18.84 -2.16 -16.37
N ARG A 134 18.89 -2.18 -15.04
CA ARG A 134 19.92 -1.45 -14.27
C ARG A 134 21.19 -2.28 -14.12
N ASP A 135 22.22 -1.60 -13.66
CA ASP A 135 23.50 -2.17 -13.22
C ASP A 135 23.43 -2.78 -11.80
N ARG A 136 22.25 -2.77 -11.17
CA ARG A 136 22.02 -3.24 -9.80
C ARG A 136 20.73 -4.04 -9.66
N ALA A 137 20.71 -4.98 -8.72
CA ALA A 137 19.48 -5.68 -8.33
C ALA A 137 18.67 -4.89 -7.29
N GLY A 138 17.50 -5.44 -6.91
CA GLY A 138 16.64 -4.93 -5.85
C GLY A 138 15.53 -3.99 -6.31
N GLY A 139 15.69 -3.34 -7.47
CA GLY A 139 14.69 -2.43 -8.03
C GLY A 139 14.37 -1.28 -7.06
N ARG A 140 13.12 -1.22 -6.58
CA ARG A 140 12.67 -0.23 -5.58
C ARG A 140 13.23 -0.47 -4.18
N CYS A 141 13.66 -1.69 -3.86
CA CYS A 141 14.33 -1.98 -2.59
C CYS A 141 15.76 -1.47 -2.67
N TRP A 142 15.96 -0.22 -2.27
CA TRP A 142 17.21 0.51 -2.44
C TRP A 142 17.51 1.35 -1.21
N THR A 143 18.80 1.52 -0.95
CA THR A 143 19.36 2.30 0.15
C THR A 143 20.53 3.10 -0.40
N LEU A 144 20.51 4.40 -0.17
CA LEU A 144 21.56 5.33 -0.55
C LEU A 144 22.49 5.59 0.62
N ARG A 145 23.79 5.58 0.35
CA ARG A 145 24.91 5.85 1.26
C ARG A 145 25.80 6.94 0.68
N GLY A 146 26.74 7.48 1.47
CA GLY A 146 27.65 8.52 1.00
C GLY A 146 28.37 8.12 -0.29
N GLY A 147 28.36 9.01 -1.29
CA GLY A 147 28.97 8.78 -2.60
C GLY A 147 28.11 8.03 -3.63
N ASP A 148 27.00 7.40 -3.22
CA ASP A 148 26.06 6.78 -4.17
C ASP A 148 25.51 7.85 -5.13
N THR A 149 25.42 7.51 -6.41
CA THR A 149 24.90 8.40 -7.44
C THR A 149 23.55 7.89 -7.95
N VAL A 150 22.58 8.81 -8.02
CA VAL A 150 21.22 8.57 -8.50
C VAL A 150 21.03 9.33 -9.81
N ALA A 151 20.80 8.60 -10.89
CA ALA A 151 20.32 9.17 -12.15
C ALA A 151 18.78 9.17 -12.13
N GLU A 152 18.20 10.37 -12.16
CA GLU A 152 16.79 10.61 -12.40
C GLU A 152 16.55 10.84 -13.92
N ILE A 153 15.32 11.16 -14.32
CA ILE A 153 14.97 11.32 -15.74
C ILE A 153 15.77 12.46 -16.40
N ASP A 154 15.98 13.56 -15.68
CA ASP A 154 16.53 14.83 -16.18
C ASP A 154 17.70 15.36 -15.35
N SER A 155 18.12 14.63 -14.32
CA SER A 155 19.12 15.08 -13.37
C SER A 155 19.91 13.93 -12.77
N GLN A 156 21.05 14.25 -12.18
CA GLN A 156 21.87 13.32 -11.43
C GLN A 156 22.24 13.94 -10.09
N GLN A 157 22.17 13.15 -9.04
CA GLN A 157 22.53 13.58 -7.70
C GLN A 157 23.48 12.57 -7.06
N THR A 158 24.45 13.07 -6.30
CA THR A 158 25.34 12.24 -5.49
C THR A 158 24.96 12.45 -4.03
N CYS A 159 24.78 11.35 -3.30
CA CYS A 159 24.43 11.35 -1.90
C CYS A 159 25.53 12.06 -1.09
N PRO A 160 25.23 13.20 -0.43
CA PRO A 160 26.23 14.06 0.18
C PRO A 160 26.57 13.64 1.61
N PHE A 161 26.05 12.50 2.10
CA PHE A 161 26.41 12.03 3.43
C PHE A 161 27.94 11.93 3.51
N GLU A 162 28.50 12.64 4.48
CA GLU A 162 29.89 12.43 4.89
C GLU A 162 30.08 10.93 5.14
N ILE A 163 31.29 10.42 4.87
CA ILE A 163 31.61 8.98 4.95
C ILE A 163 31.64 8.54 6.42
N ALA A 164 30.49 8.59 7.09
CA ALA A 164 30.18 7.83 8.27
C ALA A 164 29.54 6.53 7.77
N GLU A 165 30.16 5.40 8.09
CA GLU A 165 29.83 4.09 7.54
C GLU A 165 28.38 3.65 7.83
N ASP A 166 27.72 4.28 8.79
CA ASP A 166 26.38 3.95 9.27
C ASP A 166 25.27 4.88 8.75
N LEU A 167 25.60 5.97 8.06
CA LEU A 167 24.59 6.89 7.51
C LEU A 167 24.03 6.38 6.18
N TYR A 168 22.71 6.24 6.14
CA TYR A 168 21.98 5.88 4.93
C TYR A 168 20.55 6.39 4.93
N ILE A 169 19.94 6.42 3.75
CA ILE A 169 18.51 6.67 3.56
C ILE A 169 17.89 5.58 2.67
N ASN A 170 16.69 5.14 3.01
CA ASN A 170 15.88 4.24 2.18
C ASN A 170 14.89 5.07 1.35
N PRO A 171 15.20 5.48 0.09
CA PRO A 171 14.26 6.22 -0.75
C PRO A 171 13.07 5.36 -1.23
N GLY A 172 13.13 4.04 -0.99
CA GLY A 172 12.07 3.08 -1.30
C GLY A 172 11.37 2.55 -0.05
N PRO A 173 11.23 1.22 0.11
CA PRO A 173 10.65 0.64 1.32
C PRO A 173 11.52 0.95 2.55
N ALA A 174 10.89 1.36 3.64
CA ALA A 174 11.60 1.81 4.84
C ALA A 174 11.15 1.12 6.15
N ARG A 175 10.17 0.21 6.09
CA ARG A 175 9.58 -0.43 7.27
C ARG A 175 8.88 -1.74 6.93
N ILE A 176 8.88 -2.68 7.88
CA ILE A 176 8.32 -4.03 7.75
C ILE A 176 7.46 -4.30 8.99
N PRO A 177 6.14 -4.53 8.86
CA PRO A 177 5.31 -4.93 9.98
C PRO A 177 5.52 -6.41 10.34
N HIS A 178 5.20 -6.76 11.58
CA HIS A 178 5.39 -8.10 12.14
C HIS A 178 4.66 -9.22 11.37
N HIS A 179 3.55 -8.93 10.69
CA HIS A 179 2.78 -9.91 9.94
C HIS A 179 3.26 -10.14 8.49
N HIS A 180 4.32 -9.46 8.04
CA HIS A 180 4.98 -9.78 6.75
C HIS A 180 5.84 -11.05 6.85
N THR A 181 5.24 -12.15 7.31
CA THR A 181 5.92 -13.39 7.72
C THR A 181 6.76 -14.03 6.63
N HIS A 182 6.41 -13.85 5.36
CA HIS A 182 7.21 -14.33 4.23
C HIS A 182 8.54 -13.62 4.07
N LEU A 183 8.49 -12.28 4.06
CA LEU A 183 9.67 -11.44 3.97
C LEU A 183 10.56 -11.67 5.18
N LEU A 184 9.97 -11.69 6.38
CA LEU A 184 10.67 -11.99 7.63
C LEU A 184 11.27 -13.40 7.63
N GLY A 185 10.57 -14.37 7.04
CA GLY A 185 11.11 -15.70 6.81
C GLY A 185 12.36 -15.68 5.92
N TYR A 186 12.41 -14.82 4.90
CA TYR A 186 13.57 -14.78 3.97
C TYR A 186 14.72 -14.06 4.64
N CYS A 187 14.41 -13.02 5.42
CA CYS A 187 15.41 -12.38 6.28
C CYS A 187 16.03 -13.41 7.23
N LYS A 188 15.23 -14.29 7.86
CA LYS A 188 15.73 -15.37 8.71
C LYS A 188 16.54 -16.40 7.91
N GLU A 189 16.03 -16.88 6.78
CA GLU A 189 16.66 -17.89 5.93
C GLU A 189 18.00 -17.43 5.37
N PHE A 190 18.12 -16.15 5.00
CA PHE A 190 19.35 -15.57 4.43
C PHE A 190 20.23 -14.86 5.46
N GLY A 191 19.87 -14.91 6.75
CA GLY A 191 20.64 -14.29 7.82
C GLY A 191 20.71 -12.76 7.77
N VAL A 192 19.65 -12.09 7.32
CA VAL A 192 19.55 -10.62 7.32
C VAL A 192 19.14 -10.13 8.72
N PRO A 193 20.02 -9.44 9.46
CA PRO A 193 19.69 -8.95 10.80
C PRO A 193 18.69 -7.79 10.73
N LEU A 194 17.71 -7.82 11.62
CA LEU A 194 16.65 -6.80 11.72
C LEU A 194 16.75 -6.04 13.04
N GLN A 195 16.32 -4.78 13.03
CA GLN A 195 16.17 -3.91 14.19
C GLN A 195 14.79 -3.27 14.22
N VAL A 196 14.37 -2.81 15.39
CA VAL A 196 13.12 -2.03 15.54
C VAL A 196 13.29 -0.67 14.88
N ILE A 197 12.28 -0.25 14.13
CA ILE A 197 12.11 1.14 13.68
C ILE A 197 10.97 1.79 14.45
N VAL A 198 11.21 2.98 14.98
CA VAL A 198 10.18 3.80 15.63
C VAL A 198 9.29 4.43 14.57
N ASN A 199 8.16 3.77 14.26
CA ASN A 199 7.23 4.22 13.22
C ASN A 199 6.23 5.28 13.71
N GLU A 200 6.09 5.45 15.02
CA GLU A 200 5.32 6.53 15.65
C GLU A 200 6.11 7.12 16.82
N ASN A 201 6.24 8.44 16.86
CA ASN A 201 6.89 9.17 17.95
C ASN A 201 5.97 10.28 18.47
N ARG A 202 5.42 10.09 19.67
CA ARG A 202 4.55 11.08 20.34
C ARG A 202 5.28 12.36 20.77
N GLY A 203 6.61 12.38 20.73
CA GLY A 203 7.44 13.58 20.88
C GLY A 203 7.73 14.34 19.59
N ALA A 204 7.39 13.77 18.42
CA ALA A 204 7.48 14.48 17.14
C ALA A 204 6.36 15.54 17.01
N TYR A 205 6.30 16.23 15.88
CA TYR A 205 5.38 17.34 15.63
C TYR A 205 4.45 17.06 14.47
N PHE A 206 3.24 17.61 14.55
CA PHE A 206 2.35 17.83 13.42
C PHE A 206 2.35 19.31 13.07
N GLN A 207 2.28 19.63 11.79
CA GLN A 207 2.18 21.00 11.32
C GLN A 207 1.14 21.06 10.20
N ASP A 208 0.41 22.17 10.17
CA ASP A 208 -0.57 22.51 9.17
C ASP A 208 -0.57 24.04 9.02
N ASP A 209 -0.43 24.56 7.80
CA ASP A 209 -0.40 26.01 7.55
C ASP A 209 -1.74 26.67 7.92
N GLU A 210 -2.83 25.90 7.87
CA GLU A 210 -4.16 26.42 8.15
C GLU A 210 -4.48 26.42 9.65
N ALA A 211 -3.79 25.63 10.48
CA ALA A 211 -4.05 25.53 11.92
C ALA A 211 -2.87 26.05 12.76
N PHE A 212 -3.16 26.50 13.98
CA PHE A 212 -2.18 27.00 14.94
C PHE A 212 -1.28 28.12 14.38
N GLY A 213 -1.78 28.90 13.40
CA GLY A 213 -1.00 29.91 12.70
C GLY A 213 0.23 29.34 11.97
N GLY A 214 0.14 28.11 11.47
CA GLY A 214 1.23 27.42 10.78
C GLY A 214 2.31 26.83 11.70
N GLN A 215 2.14 26.92 13.02
CA GLN A 215 3.17 26.46 13.96
C GLN A 215 3.11 24.94 14.19
N PRO A 216 4.26 24.26 14.33
CA PRO A 216 4.29 22.84 14.63
C PRO A 216 3.83 22.56 16.07
N MET A 217 2.86 21.67 16.22
CA MET A 217 2.34 21.20 17.51
C MET A 217 2.84 19.79 17.81
N MET A 218 3.33 19.56 19.02
CA MET A 218 3.80 18.24 19.43
C MET A 218 2.67 17.21 19.32
N ASN A 219 2.93 16.06 18.68
CA ASN A 219 1.95 15.01 18.37
C ASN A 219 1.13 14.61 19.61
N ARG A 220 1.78 14.39 20.76
CA ARG A 220 1.07 14.07 22.00
C ARG A 220 0.08 15.14 22.47
N ARG A 221 0.33 16.43 22.23
CA ARG A 221 -0.59 17.50 22.61
C ARG A 221 -1.84 17.41 21.74
N VAL A 222 -1.65 17.38 20.42
CA VAL A 222 -2.74 17.23 19.45
C VAL A 222 -3.61 16.02 19.80
N VAL A 223 -2.99 14.87 20.08
CA VAL A 223 -3.73 13.63 20.33
C VAL A 223 -4.48 13.64 21.65
N ASN A 224 -3.81 14.02 22.74
CA ASN A 224 -4.44 13.94 24.06
C ASN A 224 -5.47 15.05 24.27
N ASP A 225 -5.26 16.24 23.71
CA ASP A 225 -6.22 17.34 23.80
C ASP A 225 -7.47 17.01 22.96
N THR A 226 -7.30 16.44 21.76
CA THR A 226 -8.42 15.91 20.95
C THR A 226 -9.22 14.84 21.71
N ARG A 227 -8.52 13.85 22.29
CA ARG A 227 -9.17 12.79 23.09
C ARG A 227 -9.88 13.35 24.33
N GLY A 228 -9.29 14.35 24.98
CA GLY A 228 -9.85 15.04 26.13
C GLY A 228 -11.18 15.71 25.80
N TYR A 229 -11.22 16.50 24.73
CA TYR A 229 -12.45 17.16 24.27
C TYR A 229 -13.54 16.15 23.88
N ILE A 230 -13.20 15.10 23.11
CA ILE A 230 -14.16 14.06 22.72
C ILE A 230 -14.74 13.37 23.96
N ALA A 231 -13.88 13.01 24.91
CA ALA A 231 -14.30 12.35 26.14
C ALA A 231 -15.21 13.23 27.00
N GLU A 232 -14.88 14.51 27.17
CA GLU A 232 -15.71 15.45 27.94
C GLU A 232 -17.08 15.64 27.29
N LEU A 233 -17.14 15.81 25.96
CA LEU A 233 -18.40 15.93 25.23
C LEU A 233 -19.27 14.67 25.35
N LEU A 234 -18.65 13.48 25.25
CA LEU A 234 -19.36 12.22 25.42
C LEU A 234 -19.84 12.03 26.86
N ALA A 235 -19.01 12.37 27.86
CA ALA A 235 -19.42 12.33 29.27
C ALA A 235 -20.62 13.25 29.52
N LYS A 236 -20.61 14.47 28.99
CA LYS A 236 -21.75 15.41 29.07
C LYS A 236 -23.02 14.84 28.41
N ALA A 237 -22.90 14.17 27.27
CA ALA A 237 -24.04 13.55 26.60
C ALA A 237 -24.65 12.43 27.44
N VAL A 238 -23.81 11.55 28.00
CA VAL A 238 -24.23 10.46 28.90
C VAL A 238 -24.90 11.03 30.16
N SER A 239 -24.29 12.02 30.83
CA SER A 239 -24.85 12.63 32.04
C SER A 239 -26.15 13.41 31.81
N LYS A 240 -26.45 13.79 30.55
CA LYS A 240 -27.71 14.43 30.15
C LYS A 240 -28.76 13.44 29.65
N ASN A 241 -28.52 12.14 29.80
CA ASN A 241 -29.41 11.08 29.32
C ASN A 241 -29.67 11.16 27.80
N ALA A 242 -28.70 11.66 27.03
CA ALA A 242 -28.84 11.82 25.59
C ALA A 242 -28.65 10.51 24.81
N LEU A 243 -28.25 9.42 25.49
CA LEU A 243 -27.92 8.12 24.88
C LEU A 243 -28.73 6.96 25.50
N ASP A 244 -29.85 7.25 26.16
CA ASP A 244 -30.65 6.26 26.91
C ASP A 244 -31.32 5.21 26.02
N GLN A 245 -31.42 5.48 24.72
CA GLN A 245 -31.97 4.55 23.75
C GLN A 245 -30.92 3.56 23.26
N GLU A 246 -29.63 3.89 23.41
CA GLU A 246 -28.50 3.17 22.86
C GLU A 246 -27.75 2.35 23.92
N ILE A 247 -27.74 2.80 25.18
CA ILE A 247 -26.97 2.18 26.27
C ILE A 247 -27.81 2.01 27.54
N SER A 248 -27.60 0.91 28.25
CA SER A 248 -28.27 0.64 29.54
C SER A 248 -27.74 1.54 30.66
N GLU A 249 -28.49 1.68 31.76
CA GLU A 249 -28.00 2.42 32.95
C GLU A 249 -26.69 1.85 33.51
N GLU A 250 -26.52 0.53 33.46
CA GLU A 250 -25.28 -0.14 33.88
C GLU A 250 -24.10 0.23 32.95
N ASP A 251 -24.34 0.21 31.63
CA ASP A 251 -23.32 0.57 30.64
C ASP A 251 -22.96 2.06 30.69
N LYS A 252 -23.90 2.95 31.06
CA LYS A 252 -23.60 4.38 31.26
C LYS A 252 -22.51 4.58 32.32
N GLU A 253 -22.59 3.86 33.44
CA GLU A 253 -21.61 3.99 34.51
C GLU A 253 -20.21 3.51 34.04
N GLN A 254 -20.16 2.40 33.30
CA GLN A 254 -18.90 1.88 32.75
C GLN A 254 -18.33 2.75 31.64
N LEU A 255 -19.18 3.29 30.77
CA LEU A 255 -18.79 4.23 29.72
C LEU A 255 -18.20 5.51 30.32
N LEU A 256 -18.82 6.06 31.38
CA LEU A 256 -18.28 7.22 32.10
C LEU A 256 -16.87 6.93 32.66
N LYS A 257 -16.68 5.77 33.31
CA LYS A 257 -15.35 5.34 33.79
C LYS A 257 -14.34 5.22 32.64
N LEU A 258 -14.74 4.65 31.52
CA LEU A 258 -13.91 4.51 30.32
C LEU A 258 -13.51 5.87 29.77
N VAL A 259 -14.46 6.78 29.52
CA VAL A 259 -14.16 8.09 28.90
C VAL A 259 -13.34 8.99 29.83
N LYS A 260 -13.54 8.88 31.15
CA LYS A 260 -12.69 9.55 32.15
C LYS A 260 -11.23 9.13 32.02
N SER A 261 -10.96 7.83 31.89
CA SER A 261 -9.61 7.32 31.66
C SER A 261 -9.09 7.68 30.27
N PHE A 262 -9.90 7.50 29.22
CA PHE A 262 -9.55 7.76 27.83
C PHE A 262 -9.15 9.23 27.61
N GLY A 263 -9.96 10.18 28.08
CA GLY A 263 -9.72 11.62 27.95
C GLY A 263 -8.88 12.26 29.05
N ALA A 264 -8.51 11.51 30.10
CA ALA A 264 -7.87 12.06 31.31
C ALA A 264 -8.71 13.18 31.97
N LEU A 265 -10.01 12.92 32.14
CA LEU A 265 -10.95 13.86 32.75
C LEU A 265 -10.79 13.91 34.28
N ASP A 266 -11.15 15.03 34.88
CA ASP A 266 -11.13 15.21 36.34
C ASP A 266 -12.31 14.50 37.04
N LYS A 267 -12.49 14.76 38.34
CA LYS A 267 -13.58 14.16 39.13
C LYS A 267 -14.98 14.58 38.66
N ASP A 268 -15.08 15.73 37.99
CA ASP A 268 -16.32 16.33 37.51
C ASP A 268 -16.52 16.06 36.01
N TYR A 269 -15.73 15.13 35.43
CA TYR A 269 -15.71 14.77 34.01
C TYR A 269 -15.36 15.93 33.07
N LEU A 270 -14.57 16.89 33.55
CA LEU A 270 -14.05 18.00 32.75
C LEU A 270 -12.61 17.76 32.33
N TYR A 271 -12.29 18.12 31.09
CA TYR A 271 -10.94 18.09 30.56
C TYR A 271 -10.21 19.40 30.90
N LYS A 272 -9.19 19.29 31.75
CA LYS A 272 -8.37 20.43 32.23
C LYS A 272 -6.91 20.29 31.82
N GLY A 273 -6.66 19.64 30.68
CA GLY A 273 -5.31 19.29 30.23
C GLY A 273 -4.74 18.07 30.96
N THR A 274 -3.68 17.48 30.41
CA THR A 274 -3.13 16.23 30.92
C THR A 274 -1.62 16.17 30.87
N ALA A 275 -1.01 15.47 31.83
CA ALA A 275 0.43 15.17 31.80
C ALA A 275 0.83 14.30 30.59
N ARG A 276 -0.13 13.60 29.95
CA ARG A 276 0.10 12.84 28.70
C ARG A 276 0.56 13.77 27.56
N SER A 277 0.18 15.04 27.59
CA SER A 277 0.59 16.08 26.63
C SER A 277 2.02 16.63 26.90
N SER A 278 2.72 16.09 27.91
CA SER A 278 4.03 16.55 28.43
C SER A 278 4.00 17.95 29.05
N TYR A 279 5.19 18.49 29.33
CA TYR A 279 5.41 19.72 30.08
C TYR A 279 6.15 20.74 29.23
N LYS A 280 5.77 22.01 29.37
CA LYS A 280 6.50 23.16 28.83
C LYS A 280 7.81 23.37 29.59
N GLN A 281 7.73 23.27 30.92
CA GLN A 281 8.89 23.14 31.79
C GLN A 281 8.87 21.76 32.45
N PRO A 282 9.86 20.88 32.18
CA PRO A 282 9.90 19.54 32.78
C PRO A 282 9.87 19.57 34.30
N ARG A 283 9.38 18.47 34.87
CA ARG A 283 9.49 18.22 36.32
C ARG A 283 10.96 18.10 36.70
N GLY A 284 11.34 18.75 37.80
CA GLY A 284 12.68 18.66 38.37
C GLY A 284 12.71 17.79 39.62
N ALA A 285 13.86 17.75 40.28
CA ALA A 285 13.99 17.16 41.61
C ALA A 285 13.30 18.03 42.68
N GLY A 286 13.03 17.43 43.84
CA GLY A 286 12.46 18.12 45.00
C GLY A 286 11.06 18.69 44.72
N LEU A 287 10.88 19.98 45.01
CA LEU A 287 9.60 20.69 44.92
C LEU A 287 9.38 21.37 43.56
N THR A 288 9.91 20.82 42.47
CA THR A 288 9.80 21.40 41.12
C THR A 288 8.72 20.67 40.30
N PRO A 289 7.43 21.09 40.38
CA PRO A 289 6.29 20.33 39.83
C PRO A 289 6.21 20.31 38.30
N GLY A 290 7.05 21.10 37.61
CA GLY A 290 6.97 21.35 36.17
C GLY A 290 5.79 22.25 35.78
N GLU A 291 5.87 22.87 34.61
CA GLU A 291 4.80 23.68 34.02
C GLU A 291 4.15 22.88 32.88
N ARG A 292 2.83 22.67 32.94
CA ARG A 292 2.10 22.00 31.84
C ARG A 292 1.93 22.96 30.67
N TYR A 293 1.86 22.40 29.47
CA TYR A 293 1.38 23.17 28.32
C TYR A 293 -0.06 23.64 28.52
N GLU A 294 -0.40 24.78 27.93
CA GLU A 294 -1.77 25.21 27.76
C GLU A 294 -2.53 24.21 26.85
N ILE A 295 -3.84 24.07 27.07
CA ILE A 295 -4.68 23.22 26.23
C ILE A 295 -4.79 23.84 24.84
N LEU A 296 -4.60 23.03 23.80
CA LEU A 296 -4.78 23.47 22.43
C LEU A 296 -6.26 23.82 22.16
N PRO A 297 -6.57 24.97 21.50
CA PRO A 297 -7.96 25.32 21.21
C PRO A 297 -8.64 24.26 20.34
N MET A 298 -9.84 23.83 20.73
CA MET A 298 -10.62 22.84 19.98
C MET A 298 -10.87 23.26 18.53
N SER A 299 -11.10 24.55 18.28
CA SER A 299 -11.31 25.09 16.93
C SER A 299 -10.10 24.88 16.03
N GLU A 300 -8.87 25.02 16.56
CA GLU A 300 -7.64 24.81 15.80
C GLU A 300 -7.39 23.32 15.55
N LEU A 301 -7.69 22.46 16.54
CA LEU A 301 -7.65 21.01 16.36
C LEU A 301 -8.62 20.57 15.25
N LEU A 302 -9.85 21.07 15.27
CA LEU A 302 -10.86 20.81 14.24
C LEU A 302 -10.49 21.41 12.88
N LYS A 303 -9.79 22.55 12.84
CA LYS A 303 -9.35 23.15 11.58
C LYS A 303 -8.26 22.32 10.88
N SER A 304 -7.39 21.67 11.66
CA SER A 304 -6.22 20.94 11.14
C SER A 304 -6.52 19.62 10.40
N ALA A 305 -7.72 19.07 10.53
CA ALA A 305 -8.09 17.75 9.98
C ALA A 305 -7.12 16.58 10.31
N PHE A 306 -6.29 16.70 11.35
CA PHE A 306 -5.24 15.71 11.65
C PHE A 306 -5.78 14.29 11.91
N TRP A 307 -7.06 14.14 12.27
CA TRP A 307 -7.70 12.85 12.50
C TRP A 307 -7.90 12.01 11.23
N GLU A 308 -7.94 12.60 10.04
CA GLU A 308 -8.26 11.88 8.80
C GLU A 308 -7.20 10.84 8.41
N TYR A 309 -5.95 11.05 8.84
CA TYR A 309 -4.87 10.11 8.56
C TYR A 309 -3.75 10.18 9.61
N LYS A 310 -3.29 11.40 9.94
CA LYS A 310 -2.06 11.61 10.72
C LYS A 310 -2.18 11.08 12.16
N LEU A 311 -3.34 11.25 12.80
CA LEU A 311 -3.59 10.84 14.19
C LEU A 311 -3.67 9.31 14.36
N GLN A 312 -4.18 8.61 13.34
CA GLN A 312 -4.47 7.17 13.37
C GLN A 312 -3.43 6.35 12.59
N PHE A 313 -2.39 7.00 12.04
CA PHE A 313 -1.38 6.34 11.22
C PHE A 313 -0.80 5.09 11.87
N GLY A 314 -0.43 5.18 13.16
CA GLY A 314 0.14 4.06 13.93
C GLY A 314 -0.86 2.98 14.34
N GLU A 315 -2.15 3.13 14.03
CA GLU A 315 -3.19 2.14 14.33
C GLU A 315 -3.47 1.24 13.12
N GLY A 316 -3.03 1.64 11.92
CA GLY A 316 -3.17 0.83 10.71
C GLY A 316 -2.37 -0.47 10.79
N CYS A 317 -2.94 -1.59 10.33
CA CYS A 317 -2.31 -2.92 10.46
C CYS A 317 -0.86 -2.95 9.96
N ASP A 318 -0.58 -2.32 8.81
CA ASP A 318 0.76 -2.27 8.19
C ASP A 318 1.69 -1.19 8.76
N GLN A 319 1.24 -0.43 9.75
CA GLN A 319 1.98 0.69 10.35
C GLN A 319 2.12 0.58 11.87
N ALA A 320 1.30 -0.26 12.50
CA ALA A 320 1.28 -0.46 13.92
C ALA A 320 2.59 -1.08 14.42
N ALA A 321 3.07 -0.55 15.54
CA ALA A 321 4.21 -1.13 16.23
C ALA A 321 3.92 -2.61 16.60
N THR A 322 4.90 -3.50 16.61
CA THR A 322 6.33 -3.22 16.34
C THR A 322 6.65 -3.30 14.84
N MET A 323 7.39 -2.30 14.37
CA MET A 323 7.90 -2.24 13.00
C MET A 323 9.38 -2.57 12.97
N LEU A 324 9.83 -3.20 11.90
CA LEU A 324 11.20 -3.67 11.70
C LEU A 324 11.83 -3.06 10.45
N GLN A 325 13.15 -2.99 10.44
CA GLN A 325 13.97 -2.73 9.26
C GLN A 325 15.26 -3.55 9.35
N PRO A 326 15.94 -3.85 8.24
CA PRO A 326 17.29 -4.42 8.32
C PRO A 326 18.30 -3.43 8.90
N ILE A 327 19.28 -3.96 9.62
CA ILE A 327 20.44 -3.17 10.05
C ILE A 327 21.22 -2.74 8.80
N GLY A 328 21.53 -1.44 8.69
CA GLY A 328 22.33 -0.91 7.58
C GLY A 328 21.58 -0.68 6.25
N GLY A 329 20.25 -0.75 6.23
CA GLY A 329 19.44 -0.39 5.06
C GLY A 329 18.50 -1.48 4.54
N MET A 330 17.39 -1.09 3.93
CA MET A 330 16.41 -2.03 3.38
C MET A 330 16.99 -2.86 2.21
N ASP A 331 17.95 -2.32 1.47
CA ASP A 331 18.67 -3.01 0.39
C ASP A 331 19.41 -4.27 0.85
N GLN A 332 19.67 -4.44 2.14
CA GLN A 332 20.27 -5.67 2.68
C GLN A 332 19.43 -6.91 2.37
N ILE A 333 18.11 -6.77 2.26
CA ILE A 333 17.22 -7.84 1.80
C ILE A 333 17.47 -8.13 0.32
N ALA A 334 17.56 -7.10 -0.52
CA ALA A 334 17.82 -7.28 -1.95
C ALA A 334 19.20 -7.92 -2.19
N LYS A 335 20.24 -7.44 -1.51
CA LYS A 335 21.59 -8.02 -1.52
C LYS A 335 21.59 -9.48 -1.06
N ALA A 336 20.75 -9.83 -0.08
CA ALA A 336 20.63 -11.21 0.38
C ALA A 336 20.03 -12.14 -0.68
N PHE A 337 19.00 -11.69 -1.39
CA PHE A 337 18.47 -12.41 -2.55
C PHE A 337 19.49 -12.48 -3.69
N GLU A 338 20.17 -11.38 -4.00
CA GLU A 338 21.20 -11.32 -5.04
C GLU A 338 22.34 -12.30 -4.76
N ARG A 339 22.75 -12.51 -3.50
CA ARG A 339 23.71 -13.57 -3.15
C ARG A 339 23.24 -14.99 -3.50
N GLN A 340 21.93 -15.23 -3.58
CA GLN A 340 21.37 -16.54 -3.93
C GLN A 340 21.20 -16.73 -5.44
N VAL A 341 20.84 -15.66 -6.17
CA VAL A 341 20.41 -15.74 -7.57
C VAL A 341 21.17 -14.83 -8.53
N GLY A 342 22.14 -14.05 -8.07
CA GLY A 342 22.86 -13.05 -8.87
C GLY A 342 23.55 -13.63 -10.10
N GLN A 343 24.02 -14.88 -10.02
CA GLN A 343 24.56 -15.64 -11.15
C GLN A 343 23.55 -15.90 -12.28
N LEU A 344 22.25 -15.72 -12.01
CA LEU A 344 21.17 -15.86 -12.98
C LEU A 344 20.78 -14.51 -13.60
N ILE A 345 21.32 -13.39 -13.10
CA ILE A 345 20.96 -12.04 -13.50
C ILE A 345 21.91 -11.53 -14.57
N GLN A 346 21.34 -11.14 -15.70
CA GLN A 346 21.98 -10.30 -16.69
C GLN A 346 21.60 -8.86 -16.36
N TYR A 347 22.60 -8.03 -16.04
CA TYR A 347 22.44 -6.61 -15.75
C TYR A 347 22.62 -5.78 -17.02
N ASN A 348 22.21 -4.51 -16.97
CA ASN A 348 22.31 -3.57 -18.09
C ASN A 348 21.60 -4.05 -19.37
N VAL A 349 20.60 -4.93 -19.25
CA VAL A 349 19.84 -5.46 -20.38
C VAL A 349 18.43 -4.88 -20.41
N GLU A 350 18.13 -4.11 -21.44
CA GLU A 350 16.82 -3.49 -21.61
C GLU A 350 15.96 -4.32 -22.55
N VAL A 351 14.89 -4.91 -22.01
CA VAL A 351 13.88 -5.63 -22.80
C VAL A 351 13.10 -4.63 -23.64
N SER A 352 12.92 -4.93 -24.93
CA SER A 352 12.13 -4.10 -25.85
C SER A 352 10.91 -4.83 -26.41
N GLN A 353 10.92 -6.17 -26.44
CA GLN A 353 9.81 -6.96 -26.95
C GLN A 353 9.58 -8.26 -26.15
N ILE A 354 8.32 -8.64 -26.00
CA ILE A 354 7.88 -9.90 -25.38
C ILE A 354 6.86 -10.54 -26.32
N ARG A 355 7.14 -11.71 -26.90
CA ARG A 355 6.21 -12.42 -27.78
C ARG A 355 5.90 -13.81 -27.26
N LYS A 356 4.64 -14.21 -27.33
CA LYS A 356 4.28 -15.62 -27.22
C LYS A 356 4.62 -16.31 -28.53
N THR A 357 5.24 -17.48 -28.44
CA THR A 357 5.52 -18.36 -29.58
C THR A 357 4.72 -19.66 -29.41
N SER A 358 4.76 -20.54 -30.40
CA SER A 358 4.17 -21.88 -30.28
C SER A 358 4.86 -22.76 -29.24
N ALA A 359 6.13 -22.49 -28.92
CA ALA A 359 6.96 -23.27 -28.01
C ALA A 359 7.11 -22.62 -26.61
N GLY A 360 6.63 -21.39 -26.42
CA GLY A 360 6.75 -20.65 -25.17
C GLY A 360 6.72 -19.14 -25.37
N VAL A 361 7.84 -18.49 -25.05
CA VAL A 361 8.01 -17.04 -25.12
C VAL A 361 9.37 -16.66 -25.67
N GLN A 362 9.38 -15.63 -26.52
CA GLN A 362 10.56 -14.99 -27.06
C GLN A 362 10.67 -13.59 -26.45
N ILE A 363 11.85 -13.24 -25.92
CA ILE A 363 12.15 -11.94 -25.34
C ILE A 363 13.28 -11.30 -26.15
N VAL A 364 13.05 -10.10 -26.69
CA VAL A 364 14.10 -9.30 -27.33
C VAL A 364 14.57 -8.26 -26.34
N TYR A 365 15.89 -8.16 -26.17
CA TYR A 365 16.53 -7.19 -25.28
C TYR A 365 17.81 -6.65 -25.90
N THR A 366 18.28 -5.52 -25.39
CA THR A 366 19.55 -4.91 -25.78
C THR A 366 20.46 -4.81 -24.57
N ASP A 367 21.68 -5.33 -24.69
CA ASP A 367 22.73 -5.05 -23.71
C ASP A 367 23.23 -3.62 -23.92
N LYS A 368 23.01 -2.76 -22.94
CA LYS A 368 23.36 -1.33 -23.01
C LYS A 368 24.87 -1.08 -22.98
N THR A 369 25.66 -2.06 -22.54
CA THR A 369 27.13 -1.95 -22.52
C THR A 369 27.73 -2.18 -23.90
N THR A 370 27.13 -3.08 -24.69
CA THR A 370 27.58 -3.44 -26.04
C THR A 370 26.71 -2.87 -27.15
N ALA A 371 25.58 -2.25 -26.80
CA ALA A 371 24.52 -1.80 -27.71
C ALA A 371 24.03 -2.91 -28.67
N THR A 372 24.16 -4.18 -28.27
CA THR A 372 23.88 -5.33 -29.14
C THR A 372 22.50 -5.92 -28.80
N PRO A 373 21.58 -6.02 -29.78
CA PRO A 373 20.31 -6.70 -29.57
C PRO A 373 20.53 -8.21 -29.50
N ALA A 374 19.78 -8.86 -28.61
CA ALA A 374 19.79 -10.30 -28.40
C ALA A 374 18.38 -10.82 -28.13
N THR A 375 18.23 -12.13 -28.27
CA THR A 375 16.95 -12.83 -28.09
C THR A 375 17.11 -13.95 -27.07
N LEU A 376 16.15 -14.08 -26.16
CA LEU A 376 16.03 -15.17 -25.21
C LEU A 376 14.73 -15.94 -25.48
N GLU A 377 14.85 -17.25 -25.72
CA GLU A 377 13.72 -18.17 -25.81
C GLU A 377 13.56 -18.93 -24.48
N ALA A 378 12.34 -18.98 -23.96
CA ALA A 378 12.01 -19.70 -22.74
C ALA A 378 10.63 -20.38 -22.88
N ASN A 379 10.34 -21.37 -22.03
CA ASN A 379 9.02 -21.98 -22.01
C ASN A 379 7.98 -21.04 -21.37
N PHE A 380 8.39 -20.28 -20.36
CA PHE A 380 7.55 -19.30 -19.65
C PHE A 380 8.30 -17.99 -19.42
N ALA A 381 7.53 -16.90 -19.26
CA ALA A 381 8.04 -15.62 -18.76
C ALA A 381 7.29 -15.17 -17.51
N ILE A 382 8.01 -14.63 -16.54
CA ILE A 382 7.47 -13.90 -15.39
C ILE A 382 7.84 -12.44 -15.57
N CYS A 383 6.86 -11.60 -15.91
CA CYS A 383 7.07 -10.16 -16.04
C CYS A 383 6.84 -9.46 -14.70
N THR A 384 7.90 -8.83 -14.16
CA THR A 384 7.83 -8.06 -12.90
C THR A 384 7.98 -6.55 -13.11
N PHE A 385 7.95 -6.12 -14.37
CA PHE A 385 8.00 -4.70 -14.72
C PHE A 385 6.79 -3.95 -14.14
N PRO A 386 7.00 -2.72 -13.63
CA PRO A 386 5.88 -1.83 -13.34
C PRO A 386 5.01 -1.64 -14.58
N LEU A 387 3.69 -1.51 -14.41
CA LEU A 387 2.77 -1.28 -15.53
C LEU A 387 3.14 -0.02 -16.35
N SER A 388 3.73 0.97 -15.69
CA SER A 388 4.24 2.19 -16.32
C SER A 388 5.44 1.97 -17.23
N VAL A 389 6.18 0.86 -17.08
CA VAL A 389 7.26 0.45 -17.99
C VAL A 389 6.70 -0.51 -19.04
N LEU A 390 5.88 -1.48 -18.62
CA LEU A 390 5.32 -2.49 -19.51
C LEU A 390 4.50 -1.89 -20.66
N LYS A 391 3.88 -0.72 -20.46
CA LYS A 391 3.12 -0.03 -21.52
C LYS A 391 3.98 0.35 -22.75
N ASP A 392 5.28 0.52 -22.56
CA ASP A 392 6.23 0.95 -23.60
C ASP A 392 6.98 -0.26 -24.20
N ILE A 393 6.77 -1.46 -23.67
CA ILE A 393 7.30 -2.71 -24.20
C ILE A 393 6.36 -3.21 -25.29
N ASP A 394 6.93 -3.59 -26.43
CA ASP A 394 6.17 -4.22 -27.51
C ASP A 394 5.77 -5.64 -27.09
N CYS A 395 4.49 -5.85 -26.76
CA CYS A 395 3.94 -7.11 -26.24
C CYS A 395 2.98 -7.81 -27.21
#